data_AF-A0A7S1YCM2-F1
#
_entry.id   AF-A0A7S1YCM2-F1
#
_cell.length_a   1.000
_cell.length_b   1.000
_cell.length_c   1.000
_cell.angle_alpha   90.00
_cell.angle_beta   90.00
_cell.angle_gamma   90.00
#
_symmetry.space_group_name_H-M   'P 1'
#
loop_
_entity.id
_entity.type
_entity.pdbx_description
1 polymer ?
#
loop_
_entity_poly.entity_id
_entity_poly.type
_entity_poly.pdbx_seq_one_letter_code
_entity_poly.pdbx_strand_id
1 'polypeptide(L)'
;ADESLRVATVWAAACSVARQLTRAPEALIACQRAVVLNPTSASYRLSLADLQRSSVFPSLFNLTASSEQLTIARSLDPTSAAVVYSLAAVHSLAGHLDVAVSLWREAEALAGPDEVEVRAMALAERTQVQTRMADWSTRAQDLATLQADAIAALDAGRLPVISPWASLGLENFDATLVRRIATAYMGATVASTVGTLAYPPLPVDEEGVDDGASLAALDDVERVVRVGLV
;
A
#
# COMPACT_ATOMS: atom_id res chain seq x y z
N ALA A 1 -35.42 10.55 21.57
CA ALA A 1 -34.18 10.93 20.88
C ALA A 1 -32.99 10.93 21.83
N ASP A 2 -33.08 11.62 22.97
CA ASP A 2 -31.99 11.75 23.94
C ASP A 2 -31.46 10.40 24.48
N GLU A 3 -32.35 9.48 24.87
CA GLU A 3 -31.90 8.18 25.40
C GLU A 3 -31.12 7.33 24.39
N SER A 4 -31.50 7.33 23.11
CA SER A 4 -30.74 6.59 22.07
C SER A 4 -29.33 7.14 21.89
N LEU A 5 -29.17 8.47 21.99
CA LEU A 5 -27.87 9.12 21.90
C LEU A 5 -27.00 8.77 23.11
N ARG A 6 -27.57 8.76 24.32
CA ARG A 6 -26.86 8.35 25.55
C ARG A 6 -26.45 6.87 25.50
N VAL A 7 -27.30 6.00 24.97
CA VAL A 7 -26.93 4.59 24.80
C VAL A 7 -25.85 4.44 23.72
N ALA A 8 -25.92 5.22 22.63
CA ALA A 8 -24.88 5.22 21.59
C ALA A 8 -23.51 5.67 22.13
N THR A 9 -23.45 6.69 22.99
CA THR A 9 -22.19 7.13 23.61
C THR A 9 -21.59 6.07 24.52
N VAL A 10 -22.42 5.33 25.26
CA VAL A 10 -21.96 4.18 26.07
C VAL A 10 -21.35 3.09 25.20
N TRP A 11 -21.99 2.74 24.08
CA TRP A 11 -21.44 1.77 23.13
C TRP A 11 -20.15 2.24 22.48
N ALA A 12 -20.03 3.53 22.15
CA ALA A 12 -18.79 4.10 21.63
C ALA A 12 -17.65 4.03 22.67
N ALA A 13 -17.95 4.33 23.94
CA ALA A 13 -16.99 4.18 25.04
C ALA A 13 -16.58 2.71 25.23
N ALA A 14 -17.54 1.78 25.19
CA ALA A 14 -17.27 0.35 25.25
C ALA A 14 -16.38 -0.13 24.10
N CYS A 15 -16.59 0.39 22.88
CA CYS A 15 -15.71 0.11 21.74
C CYS A 15 -14.27 0.55 22.03
N SER A 16 -14.06 1.78 22.50
CA SER A 16 -12.74 2.30 22.84
C SER A 16 -12.05 1.46 23.91
N VAL A 17 -12.75 1.11 24.99
CA VAL A 17 -12.21 0.29 26.09
C VAL A 17 -11.87 -1.12 25.61
N ALA A 18 -12.77 -1.78 24.86
CA ALA A 18 -12.51 -3.11 24.32
C ALA A 18 -11.30 -3.12 23.37
N ARG A 19 -11.13 -2.06 22.57
CA ARG A 19 -9.95 -1.88 21.70
C ARG A 19 -8.65 -1.78 22.51
N GLN A 20 -8.64 -0.98 23.59
CA GLN A 20 -7.47 -0.85 24.48
C GLN A 20 -7.13 -2.16 25.18
N LEU A 21 -8.13 -2.98 25.48
CA LEU A 21 -7.96 -4.31 26.09
C LEU A 21 -7.69 -5.43 25.05
N THR A 22 -7.44 -5.08 23.78
CA THR A 22 -7.21 -6.01 22.66
C THR A 22 -8.32 -7.06 22.45
N ARG A 23 -9.55 -6.75 22.90
CA ARG A 23 -10.75 -7.58 22.74
C ARG A 23 -11.46 -7.25 21.42
N ALA A 24 -10.86 -7.70 20.33
CA ALA A 24 -11.28 -7.33 18.97
C ALA A 24 -12.77 -7.60 18.68
N PRO A 25 -13.31 -8.81 18.94
CA PRO A 25 -14.71 -9.11 18.64
C PRO A 25 -15.69 -8.20 19.40
N GLU A 26 -15.42 -7.93 20.67
CA GLU A 26 -16.24 -7.07 21.52
C GLU A 26 -16.16 -5.61 21.08
N ALA A 27 -14.96 -5.14 20.70
CA ALA A 27 -14.78 -3.80 20.14
C ALA A 27 -15.62 -3.62 18.87
N LEU A 28 -15.60 -4.61 17.98
CA LEU A 28 -16.36 -4.54 16.72
C LEU A 28 -17.86 -4.46 16.99
N ILE A 29 -18.39 -5.35 17.83
CA ILE A 29 -19.81 -5.36 18.22
C ILE A 29 -20.19 -4.01 18.82
N ALA A 30 -19.37 -3.47 19.74
CA ALA A 30 -19.67 -2.21 20.39
C ALA A 30 -19.67 -1.02 19.42
N CYS A 31 -18.68 -0.93 18.54
CA CYS A 31 -18.64 0.12 17.51
C CYS A 31 -19.83 0.02 16.54
N GLN A 32 -20.19 -1.19 16.10
CA GLN A 32 -21.37 -1.40 15.25
C GLN A 32 -22.66 -0.96 15.94
N ARG A 33 -22.83 -1.29 17.23
CA ARG A 33 -24.00 -0.84 18.01
C ARG A 33 -24.07 0.68 18.13
N ALA A 34 -22.94 1.35 18.35
CA ALA A 34 -22.89 2.82 18.38
C ALA A 34 -23.35 3.44 17.04
N VAL A 35 -22.87 2.90 15.92
CA VAL A 35 -23.27 3.36 14.57
C VAL A 35 -24.76 3.09 14.29
N VAL A 36 -25.30 1.93 14.68
CA VAL A 36 -26.73 1.61 14.50
C VAL A 36 -27.62 2.56 15.30
N LEU A 37 -27.22 2.90 16.52
CA LEU A 37 -28.01 3.78 17.40
C LEU A 37 -27.91 5.26 17.02
N ASN A 38 -26.83 5.67 16.34
CA ASN A 38 -26.63 7.02 15.83
C ASN A 38 -25.91 6.99 14.46
N PRO A 39 -26.63 6.75 13.36
CA PRO A 39 -26.04 6.55 12.04
C PRO A 39 -25.46 7.84 11.42
N THR A 40 -25.80 9.00 11.97
CA THR A 40 -25.34 10.32 11.53
C THR A 40 -24.09 10.80 12.26
N SER A 41 -23.54 10.00 13.18
CA SER A 41 -22.30 10.33 13.87
C SER A 41 -21.07 9.96 13.03
N ALA A 42 -20.37 10.96 12.50
CA ALA A 42 -19.10 10.77 11.79
C ALA A 42 -18.04 10.10 12.68
N SER A 43 -17.96 10.48 13.95
CA SER A 43 -16.95 9.95 14.90
C SER A 43 -17.14 8.47 15.21
N TYR A 44 -18.38 7.96 15.25
CA TYR A 44 -18.65 6.54 15.47
C TYR A 44 -18.26 5.70 14.24
N ARG A 45 -18.49 6.24 13.04
CA ARG A 45 -18.05 5.60 11.79
C ARG A 45 -16.54 5.59 11.66
N LEU A 46 -15.87 6.69 12.01
CA LEU A 46 -14.41 6.77 12.11
C LEU A 46 -13.86 5.67 13.03
N SER A 47 -14.44 5.53 14.23
CA SER A 47 -14.00 4.52 15.20
C SER A 47 -14.16 3.08 14.69
N LEU A 48 -15.27 2.80 13.99
CA LEU A 48 -15.51 1.50 13.35
C LEU A 48 -14.51 1.24 12.22
N ALA A 49 -14.27 2.24 11.37
CA ALA A 49 -13.33 2.13 10.26
C ALA A 49 -11.89 1.91 10.74
N ASP A 50 -11.46 2.61 11.78
CA ASP A 50 -10.14 2.45 12.39
C ASP A 50 -9.94 1.03 12.93
N LEU A 51 -10.99 0.43 13.52
CA LEU A 51 -10.94 -0.96 13.97
C LEU A 51 -10.82 -1.93 12.78
N GLN A 52 -11.55 -1.69 11.70
CA GLN A 52 -11.56 -2.53 10.50
C GLN A 52 -10.26 -2.44 9.68
N ARG A 53 -9.49 -1.36 9.78
CA ARG A 53 -8.17 -1.25 9.12
C ARG A 53 -7.00 -1.62 10.02
N SER A 54 -7.26 -1.96 11.29
CA SER A 54 -6.21 -2.22 12.27
C SER A 54 -5.49 -3.54 11.99
N SER A 55 -4.18 -3.50 11.74
CA SER A 55 -3.35 -4.71 11.60
C SER A 55 -3.23 -5.51 12.91
N VAL A 56 -3.47 -4.86 14.06
CA VAL A 56 -3.50 -5.52 15.38
C VAL A 56 -4.60 -6.60 15.45
N PHE A 57 -5.62 -6.52 14.59
CA PHE A 57 -6.73 -7.47 14.54
C PHE A 57 -6.89 -8.07 13.14
N PRO A 58 -6.03 -9.03 12.74
CA PRO A 58 -6.06 -9.61 11.40
C PRO A 58 -7.43 -10.20 11.02
N SER A 59 -8.15 -10.76 11.99
CA SER A 59 -9.49 -11.32 11.79
C SER A 59 -10.56 -10.28 11.44
N LEU A 60 -10.29 -8.99 11.71
CA LEU A 60 -11.19 -7.88 11.42
C LEU A 60 -10.70 -7.02 10.24
N PHE A 61 -9.52 -7.31 9.70
CA PHE A 61 -8.89 -6.50 8.67
C PHE A 61 -9.72 -6.52 7.38
N ASN A 62 -10.34 -5.40 7.06
CA ASN A 62 -11.22 -5.22 5.92
C ASN A 62 -11.16 -3.77 5.43
N LEU A 63 -10.23 -3.50 4.51
CA LEU A 63 -10.02 -2.17 3.93
C LEU A 63 -11.24 -1.66 3.17
N THR A 64 -11.99 -2.53 2.50
CA THR A 64 -13.21 -2.15 1.77
C THR A 64 -14.28 -1.62 2.72
N ALA A 65 -14.57 -2.36 3.79
CA ALA A 65 -15.55 -1.94 4.79
C ALA A 65 -15.09 -0.66 5.51
N SER A 66 -13.80 -0.55 5.83
CA SER A 66 -13.22 0.65 6.44
C SER A 66 -13.38 1.88 5.52
N SER A 67 -13.05 1.74 4.22
CA SER A 67 -13.20 2.79 3.21
C SER A 67 -14.65 3.25 3.07
N GLU A 68 -15.62 2.32 3.07
CA GLU A 68 -17.04 2.63 3.02
C GLU A 68 -17.46 3.47 4.24
N GLN A 69 -17.08 3.04 5.45
CA GLN A 69 -17.40 3.77 6.68
C GLN A 69 -16.81 5.19 6.69
N LEU A 70 -15.57 5.36 6.22
CA LEU A 70 -14.90 6.67 6.15
C LEU A 70 -15.50 7.56 5.07
N THR A 71 -15.93 7.01 3.94
CA THR A 71 -16.63 7.75 2.89
C THR A 71 -17.95 8.32 3.43
N ILE A 72 -18.70 7.52 4.19
CA ILE A 72 -19.92 7.99 4.86
C ILE A 72 -19.58 9.00 5.98
N ALA A 73 -18.53 8.77 6.77
CA ALA A 73 -18.10 9.71 7.81
C ALA A 73 -17.76 11.09 7.21
N ARG A 74 -17.07 11.11 6.06
CA ARG A 74 -16.70 12.34 5.34
C ARG A 74 -17.91 13.07 4.78
N SER A 75 -18.94 12.37 4.33
CA SER A 75 -20.17 13.04 3.86
C SER A 75 -20.97 13.66 5.00
N LEU A 76 -20.87 13.09 6.22
CA LEU A 76 -21.49 13.62 7.43
C LEU A 76 -20.71 14.81 8.02
N ASP A 77 -19.38 14.77 7.97
CA ASP A 77 -18.50 15.87 8.38
C ASP A 77 -17.35 16.05 7.38
N PRO A 78 -17.55 16.89 6.35
CA PRO A 78 -16.54 17.14 5.31
C PRO A 78 -15.31 17.89 5.81
N THR A 79 -15.39 18.49 7.00
CA THR A 79 -14.32 19.32 7.58
C THR A 79 -13.44 18.54 8.56
N SER A 80 -13.77 17.28 8.86
CA SER A 80 -13.01 16.47 9.80
C SER A 80 -11.66 16.06 9.23
N ALA A 81 -10.58 16.69 9.71
CA ALA A 81 -9.21 16.32 9.38
C ALA A 81 -8.91 14.86 9.76
N ALA A 82 -9.43 14.39 10.89
CA ALA A 82 -9.25 13.01 11.35
C ALA A 82 -9.86 11.98 10.39
N VAL A 83 -11.06 12.24 9.85
CA VAL A 83 -11.70 11.36 8.85
C VAL A 83 -10.88 11.32 7.56
N VAL A 84 -10.42 12.48 7.07
CA VAL A 84 -9.60 12.55 5.85
C VAL A 84 -8.25 11.86 6.04
N TYR A 85 -7.61 12.03 7.21
CA TYR A 85 -6.39 11.32 7.59
C TYR A 85 -6.59 9.79 7.59
N SER A 86 -7.65 9.29 8.23
CA SER A 86 -7.92 7.85 8.25
C SER A 86 -8.23 7.29 6.86
N LEU A 87 -8.90 8.06 5.99
CA LEU A 87 -9.14 7.67 4.59
C LEU A 87 -7.81 7.59 3.81
N ALA A 88 -6.91 8.55 4.01
CA ALA A 88 -5.56 8.51 3.45
C ALA A 88 -4.80 7.25 3.89
N ALA A 89 -4.88 6.89 5.17
CA ALA A 89 -4.27 5.66 5.70
C ALA A 89 -4.85 4.40 5.04
N VAL A 90 -6.16 4.32 4.82
CA VAL A 90 -6.79 3.19 4.10
C VAL A 90 -6.32 3.13 2.64
N HIS A 91 -6.18 4.26 1.95
CA HIS A 91 -5.63 4.29 0.59
C HIS A 91 -4.15 3.90 0.54
N SER A 92 -3.36 4.33 1.53
CA SER A 92 -1.96 3.93 1.65
C SER A 92 -1.85 2.42 1.86
N LEU A 93 -2.69 1.85 2.73
CA LEU A 93 -2.77 0.42 2.92
C LEU A 93 -3.22 -0.27 1.61
N ALA A 94 -4.20 0.25 0.88
CA ALA A 94 -4.59 -0.32 -0.40
C ALA A 94 -3.55 -0.15 -1.54
N GLY A 95 -2.37 0.44 -1.27
CA GLY A 95 -1.33 0.70 -2.28
C GLY A 95 -1.60 1.92 -3.17
N HIS A 96 -2.70 2.64 -2.95
CA HIS A 96 -3.06 3.86 -3.70
C HIS A 96 -2.30 5.08 -3.14
N LEU A 97 -0.97 5.05 -3.26
CA LEU A 97 -0.06 6.00 -2.58
C LEU A 97 -0.21 7.44 -3.04
N ASP A 98 -0.50 7.67 -4.32
CA ASP A 98 -0.77 8.99 -4.89
C ASP A 98 -2.03 9.62 -4.28
N VAL A 99 -3.10 8.85 -4.16
CA VAL A 99 -4.36 9.25 -3.51
C VAL A 99 -4.12 9.51 -2.01
N ALA A 100 -3.38 8.63 -1.33
CA ALA A 100 -3.05 8.80 0.09
C ALA A 100 -2.28 10.11 0.35
N VAL A 101 -1.26 10.41 -0.46
CA VAL A 101 -0.48 11.67 -0.37
C VAL A 101 -1.38 12.89 -0.56
N SER A 102 -2.32 12.85 -1.51
CA SER A 102 -3.28 13.95 -1.70
C SER A 102 -4.19 14.14 -0.49
N LEU A 103 -4.72 13.04 0.07
CA LEU A 103 -5.61 13.09 1.23
C LEU A 103 -4.87 13.52 2.51
N TRP A 104 -3.63 13.11 2.74
CA TRP A 104 -2.86 13.63 3.89
C TRP A 104 -2.61 15.13 3.80
N ARG A 105 -2.32 15.68 2.61
CA ARG A 105 -2.23 17.14 2.42
C ARG A 105 -3.55 17.83 2.75
N GLU A 106 -4.67 17.24 2.34
CA GLU A 106 -6.00 17.76 2.66
C GLU A 106 -6.24 17.72 4.18
N ALA A 107 -5.91 16.62 4.86
CA ALA A 107 -6.01 16.51 6.32
C ALA A 107 -5.14 17.55 7.04
N GLU A 108 -3.90 17.79 6.58
CA GLU A 108 -3.02 18.85 7.11
C GLU A 108 -3.66 20.24 7.00
N ALA A 109 -4.33 20.52 5.87
CA ALA A 109 -5.00 21.79 5.59
C ALA A 109 -6.30 21.98 6.38
N LEU A 110 -7.04 20.90 6.62
CA LEU A 110 -8.28 20.91 7.42
C LEU A 110 -8.00 20.98 8.93
N ALA A 111 -6.86 20.46 9.39
CA ALA A 111 -6.54 20.35 10.81
C ALA A 111 -6.56 21.72 11.49
N GLY A 112 -7.45 21.88 12.47
CA GLY A 112 -7.59 23.11 13.25
C GLY A 112 -6.36 23.42 14.13
N PRO A 113 -6.32 24.58 14.81
CA PRO A 113 -5.23 24.94 15.72
C PRO A 113 -5.01 23.92 16.84
N ASP A 114 -6.08 23.27 17.31
CA ASP A 114 -6.04 22.28 18.40
C ASP A 114 -5.75 20.85 17.91
N GLU A 115 -5.77 20.61 16.60
CA GLU A 115 -5.55 19.28 15.99
C GLU A 115 -4.08 19.10 15.54
N VAL A 116 -3.14 19.59 16.35
CA VAL A 116 -1.70 19.55 16.05
C VAL A 116 -1.22 18.11 15.81
N GLU A 117 -1.77 17.15 16.54
CA GLU A 117 -1.44 15.73 16.41
C GLU A 117 -1.83 15.18 15.02
N VAL A 118 -3.05 15.43 14.56
CA VAL A 118 -3.52 14.99 13.23
C VAL A 118 -2.65 15.59 12.14
N ARG A 119 -2.31 16.88 12.26
CA ARG A 119 -1.42 17.56 11.31
C ARG A 119 -0.02 16.93 11.29
N ALA A 120 0.56 16.66 12.45
CA ALA A 120 1.88 16.06 12.57
C ALA A 120 1.91 14.64 11.99
N MET A 121 0.88 13.83 12.28
CA MET A 121 0.74 12.48 11.74
C MET A 121 0.59 12.48 10.23
N ALA A 122 -0.29 13.33 9.68
CA ALA A 122 -0.49 13.45 8.24
C ALA A 122 0.80 13.85 7.51
N LEU A 123 1.55 14.83 8.05
CA LEU A 123 2.83 15.26 7.50
C LEU A 123 3.88 14.15 7.54
N ALA A 124 3.98 13.43 8.66
CA ALA A 124 4.95 12.36 8.84
C ALA A 124 4.70 11.21 7.83
N GLU A 125 3.46 10.72 7.77
CA GLU A 125 3.05 9.64 6.86
C GLU A 125 3.26 10.04 5.39
N ARG A 126 2.84 11.26 5.03
CA ARG A 126 3.06 11.79 3.69
C ARG A 126 4.53 11.84 3.33
N THR A 127 5.37 12.35 4.22
CA THR A 127 6.81 12.46 3.98
C THR A 127 7.43 11.07 3.81
N GLN A 128 7.06 10.11 4.66
CA GLN A 128 7.53 8.74 4.54
C GLN A 128 7.13 8.09 3.22
N VAL A 129 5.86 8.20 2.80
CA VAL A 129 5.40 7.66 1.51
C VAL A 129 6.08 8.36 0.34
N GLN A 130 6.26 9.68 0.39
CA GLN A 130 6.95 10.43 -0.67
C GLN A 130 8.41 10.00 -0.83
N THR A 131 9.13 9.80 0.28
CA THR A 131 10.50 9.27 0.24
C THR A 131 10.53 7.89 -0.39
N ARG A 132 9.66 6.97 0.04
CA ARG A 132 9.57 5.62 -0.54
C ARG A 132 9.26 5.65 -2.04
N MET A 133 8.34 6.49 -2.47
CA MET A 133 8.02 6.66 -3.89
C MET A 133 9.21 7.21 -4.70
N ALA A 134 9.99 8.14 -4.14
CA ALA A 134 11.19 8.68 -4.79
C ALA A 134 12.29 7.62 -4.91
N ASP A 135 12.52 6.83 -3.86
CA ASP A 135 13.47 5.72 -3.86
C ASP A 135 13.08 4.66 -4.91
N TRP A 136 11.80 4.29 -4.98
CA TRP A 136 11.30 3.36 -5.99
C TRP A 136 11.41 3.92 -7.41
N SER A 137 11.10 5.20 -7.61
CA SER A 137 11.27 5.84 -8.92
C SER A 137 12.72 5.80 -9.39
N THR A 138 13.68 6.00 -8.48
CA THR A 138 15.11 5.94 -8.78
C THR A 138 15.51 4.52 -9.19
N ARG A 139 15.14 3.51 -8.39
CA ARG A 139 15.41 2.10 -8.72
C ARG A 139 14.78 1.66 -10.04
N ALA A 140 13.57 2.12 -10.34
CA ALA A 140 12.92 1.83 -11.61
C ALA A 140 13.69 2.41 -12.81
N GLN A 141 14.30 3.59 -12.67
CA GLN A 141 15.16 4.18 -13.70
C GLN A 141 16.48 3.40 -13.85
N ASP A 142 17.08 2.95 -12.75
CA ASP A 142 18.29 2.14 -12.77
C ASP A 142 18.05 0.80 -13.48
N LEU A 143 16.95 0.11 -13.18
CA LEU A 143 16.54 -1.12 -13.87
C LEU A 143 16.30 -0.90 -15.37
N ALA A 144 15.64 0.20 -15.74
CA ALA A 144 15.43 0.54 -17.14
C ALA A 144 16.75 0.78 -17.88
N THR A 145 17.71 1.43 -17.23
CA THR A 145 19.06 1.67 -17.77
C THR A 145 19.84 0.36 -17.93
N LEU A 146 19.85 -0.50 -16.90
CA LEU A 146 20.47 -1.83 -16.96
C LEU A 146 19.86 -2.70 -18.07
N GLN A 147 18.54 -2.65 -18.24
CA GLN A 147 17.86 -3.36 -19.32
C GLN A 147 18.30 -2.82 -20.69
N ALA A 148 18.39 -1.50 -20.87
CA ALA A 148 18.84 -0.90 -22.12
C ALA A 148 20.29 -1.29 -22.45
N ASP A 149 21.17 -1.27 -21.45
CA ASP A 149 22.57 -1.67 -21.60
C ASP A 149 22.72 -3.16 -21.97
N ALA A 150 21.94 -4.03 -21.31
CA ALA A 150 21.91 -5.46 -21.64
C ALA A 150 21.46 -5.71 -23.08
N ILE A 151 20.42 -5.00 -23.55
CA ILE A 151 19.96 -5.08 -24.95
C ILE A 151 21.07 -4.60 -25.90
N ALA A 152 21.70 -3.47 -25.62
CA ALA A 152 22.77 -2.93 -26.45
C ALA A 152 24.01 -3.84 -26.51
N ALA A 153 24.36 -4.48 -25.39
CA ALA A 153 25.47 -5.43 -25.32
C ALA A 153 25.15 -6.73 -26.08
N LEU A 154 23.91 -7.23 -25.98
CA LEU A 154 23.41 -8.34 -26.79
C LEU A 154 23.47 -8.01 -28.28
N ASP A 155 23.05 -6.80 -28.68
CA ASP A 155 23.03 -6.36 -30.06
C ASP A 155 24.43 -6.27 -30.68
N ALA A 156 25.39 -5.80 -29.90
CA ALA A 156 26.81 -5.75 -30.26
C ALA A 156 27.50 -7.13 -30.28
N GLY A 157 26.81 -8.22 -29.93
CA GLY A 157 27.40 -9.56 -29.82
C GLY A 157 28.40 -9.69 -28.68
N ARG A 158 28.35 -8.78 -27.69
CA ARG A 158 29.24 -8.76 -26.53
C ARG A 158 28.77 -9.66 -25.40
N LEU A 159 27.47 -9.97 -25.36
CA LEU A 159 26.95 -10.96 -24.42
C LEU A 159 26.88 -12.33 -25.10
N PRO A 160 27.51 -13.37 -24.53
CA PRO A 160 27.20 -14.72 -24.94
C PRO A 160 25.71 -14.95 -24.67
N VAL A 161 24.99 -15.51 -25.64
CA VAL A 161 23.63 -16.02 -25.40
C VAL A 161 23.80 -17.24 -24.50
N ILE A 162 23.95 -17.03 -23.19
CA ILE A 162 23.91 -18.10 -22.20
C ILE A 162 22.46 -18.53 -22.19
N SER A 163 22.17 -19.57 -22.98
CA SER A 163 20.82 -20.05 -23.20
C SER A 163 20.42 -20.97 -22.04
N PRO A 164 19.57 -20.55 -21.08
CA PRO A 164 18.82 -21.52 -20.28
C PRO A 164 17.88 -22.36 -21.18
N TRP A 165 17.61 -21.90 -22.40
CA TRP A 165 16.72 -22.51 -23.40
C TRP A 165 17.32 -23.69 -24.15
N ALA A 166 18.61 -23.99 -23.98
CA ALA A 166 19.19 -25.25 -24.46
C ALA A 166 18.45 -26.46 -23.86
N SER A 167 17.95 -26.31 -22.62
CA SER A 167 17.09 -27.32 -21.98
C SER A 167 15.69 -27.45 -22.58
N LEU A 168 15.24 -26.46 -23.38
CA LEU A 168 13.91 -26.43 -24.02
C LEU A 168 13.93 -26.90 -25.48
N GLY A 169 15.08 -27.38 -25.98
CA GLY A 169 15.18 -27.94 -27.34
C GLY A 169 15.02 -26.93 -28.48
N LEU A 170 15.22 -25.63 -28.19
CA LEU A 170 15.09 -24.55 -29.17
C LEU A 170 16.36 -24.30 -30.01
N GLU A 171 17.18 -25.33 -30.20
CA GLU A 171 18.51 -25.22 -30.83
C GLU A 171 18.48 -24.81 -32.32
N ASN A 172 17.31 -24.94 -32.97
CA ASN A 172 17.11 -24.66 -34.40
C ASN A 172 16.45 -23.30 -34.69
N PHE A 173 16.26 -22.45 -33.69
CA PHE A 173 15.68 -21.13 -33.93
C PHE A 173 16.72 -20.13 -34.42
N ASP A 174 16.35 -19.33 -35.41
CA ASP A 174 17.13 -18.19 -35.88
C ASP A 174 17.47 -17.28 -34.68
N ALA A 175 18.74 -16.88 -34.56
CA ALA A 175 19.24 -15.95 -33.55
C ALA A 175 18.40 -14.67 -33.48
N THR A 176 17.81 -14.25 -34.59
CA THR A 176 16.88 -13.12 -34.69
C THR A 176 15.59 -13.35 -33.89
N LEU A 177 15.04 -14.57 -33.91
CA LEU A 177 13.85 -14.92 -33.14
C LEU A 177 14.17 -15.06 -31.65
N VAL A 178 15.30 -15.66 -31.30
CA VAL A 178 15.77 -15.77 -29.91
C VAL A 178 16.00 -14.38 -29.31
N ARG A 179 16.59 -13.43 -30.08
CA ARG A 179 16.69 -12.03 -29.69
C ARG A 179 15.32 -11.41 -29.42
N ARG A 180 14.36 -11.55 -30.34
CA ARG A 180 13.01 -10.99 -30.18
C ARG A 180 12.28 -11.55 -28.95
N ILE A 181 12.41 -12.85 -28.68
CA ILE A 181 11.82 -13.48 -27.50
C ILE A 181 12.50 -12.99 -26.22
N ALA A 182 13.84 -12.87 -26.19
CA ALA A 182 14.57 -12.34 -25.05
C ALA A 182 14.22 -10.87 -24.78
N THR A 183 14.13 -10.02 -25.81
CA THR A 183 13.70 -8.62 -25.66
C THR A 183 12.26 -8.52 -25.18
N ALA A 184 11.35 -9.35 -25.72
CA ALA A 184 9.96 -9.39 -25.28
C ALA A 184 9.82 -9.91 -23.85
N TYR A 185 10.59 -10.92 -23.45
CA TYR A 185 10.58 -11.51 -22.12
C TYR A 185 11.21 -10.57 -21.08
N MET A 186 12.33 -9.92 -21.39
CA MET A 186 12.91 -8.88 -20.53
C MET A 186 11.99 -7.67 -20.42
N GLY A 187 11.38 -7.23 -21.53
CA GLY A 187 10.38 -6.17 -21.53
C GLY A 187 9.14 -6.51 -20.69
N ALA A 188 8.61 -7.72 -20.81
CA ALA A 188 7.46 -8.18 -20.03
C ALA A 188 7.80 -8.38 -18.55
N THR A 189 8.98 -8.93 -18.25
CA THR A 189 9.44 -9.11 -16.86
C THR A 189 9.67 -7.75 -16.21
N VAL A 190 10.33 -6.80 -16.87
CA VAL A 190 10.52 -5.46 -16.29
C VAL A 190 9.20 -4.69 -16.21
N ALA A 191 8.31 -4.75 -17.20
CA ALA A 191 6.99 -4.11 -17.11
C ALA A 191 6.12 -4.73 -16.00
N SER A 192 6.18 -6.05 -15.83
CA SER A 192 5.54 -6.79 -14.74
C SER A 192 6.14 -6.39 -13.39
N THR A 193 7.46 -6.44 -13.25
CA THR A 193 8.16 -6.11 -12.00
C THR A 193 7.96 -4.63 -11.67
N VAL A 194 8.08 -3.69 -12.62
CA VAL A 194 7.80 -2.26 -12.40
C VAL A 194 6.33 -2.03 -12.06
N GLY A 195 5.39 -2.72 -12.71
CA GLY A 195 3.96 -2.64 -12.37
C GLY A 195 3.63 -3.20 -10.99
N THR A 196 4.31 -4.29 -10.60
CA THR A 196 4.18 -4.93 -9.29
C THR A 196 4.94 -4.15 -8.21
N LEU A 197 6.01 -3.43 -8.55
CA LEU A 197 6.77 -2.55 -7.67
C LEU A 197 6.16 -1.15 -7.52
N ALA A 198 5.37 -0.71 -8.50
CA ALA A 198 4.55 0.49 -8.35
C ALA A 198 3.43 0.28 -7.32
N TYR A 199 3.02 -0.98 -7.11
CA TYR A 199 1.98 -1.39 -6.19
C TYR A 199 2.34 -2.73 -5.53
N PRO A 200 3.37 -2.78 -4.65
CA PRO A 200 3.69 -4.04 -3.99
C PRO A 200 2.47 -4.48 -3.17
N PRO A 201 2.11 -5.78 -3.18
CA PRO A 201 1.09 -6.27 -2.27
C PRO A 201 1.48 -5.92 -0.84
N LEU A 202 0.50 -5.51 -0.04
CA LEU A 202 0.73 -5.21 1.36
C LEU A 202 1.44 -6.35 2.07
N PRO A 203 2.30 -6.05 3.05
CA PRO A 203 2.81 -7.07 3.95
C PRO A 203 1.61 -7.68 4.66
N VAL A 204 1.44 -8.99 4.47
CA VAL A 204 0.64 -9.80 5.38
C VAL A 204 1.58 -10.07 6.55
N ASP A 205 1.32 -9.44 7.69
CA ASP A 205 2.13 -9.56 8.90
C ASP A 205 2.03 -10.99 9.45
N GLU A 206 2.78 -11.94 8.87
CA GLU A 206 3.33 -13.06 9.63
C GLU A 206 4.72 -12.63 10.09
N GLU A 207 4.79 -12.21 11.36
CA GLU A 207 6.00 -11.94 12.15
C GLU A 207 7.27 -11.56 11.35
N GLY A 208 7.42 -10.27 11.06
CA GLY A 208 8.73 -9.68 10.77
C GLY A 208 9.35 -10.09 9.44
N VAL A 209 8.59 -10.03 8.35
CA VAL A 209 9.20 -9.96 7.01
C VAL A 209 9.75 -8.54 6.82
N ASP A 210 11.08 -8.47 6.92
CA ASP A 210 11.95 -7.35 6.57
C ASP A 210 11.48 -6.65 5.26
N ASP A 211 11.36 -5.32 5.27
CA ASP A 211 11.23 -4.49 4.05
C ASP A 211 12.34 -4.85 3.02
N GLY A 212 13.43 -5.46 3.49
CA GLY A 212 14.44 -6.16 2.72
C GLY A 212 13.93 -7.23 1.76
N ALA A 213 12.74 -7.83 1.88
CA ALA A 213 12.32 -8.90 0.97
C ALA A 213 11.99 -8.41 -0.46
N SER A 214 11.29 -7.27 -0.59
CA SER A 214 11.03 -6.66 -1.90
C SER A 214 12.30 -6.01 -2.48
N LEU A 215 13.17 -5.49 -1.60
CA LEU A 215 14.48 -4.97 -1.99
C LEU A 215 15.46 -6.10 -2.37
N ALA A 216 15.40 -7.24 -1.72
CA ALA A 216 16.21 -8.42 -2.01
C ALA A 216 15.80 -9.06 -3.34
N ALA A 217 14.50 -9.07 -3.66
CA ALA A 217 14.03 -9.48 -4.98
C ALA A 217 14.60 -8.57 -6.09
N LEU A 218 14.71 -7.26 -5.82
CA LEU A 218 15.36 -6.30 -6.71
C LEU A 218 16.87 -6.51 -6.80
N ASP A 219 17.55 -6.70 -5.67
CA ASP A 219 18.98 -6.99 -5.61
C ASP A 219 19.32 -8.30 -6.33
N ASP A 220 18.45 -9.31 -6.26
CA ASP A 220 18.63 -10.56 -7.01
C ASP A 220 18.44 -10.37 -8.52
N VAL A 221 17.46 -9.58 -8.96
CA VAL A 221 17.33 -9.21 -10.39
C VAL A 221 18.55 -8.43 -10.85
N GLU A 222 19.00 -7.43 -10.09
CA GLU A 222 20.19 -6.65 -10.41
C GLU A 222 21.45 -7.52 -10.45
N ARG A 223 21.61 -8.44 -9.49
CA ARG A 223 22.74 -9.38 -9.43
C ARG A 223 22.74 -10.30 -10.65
N VAL A 224 21.61 -10.85 -11.05
CA VAL A 224 21.50 -11.71 -12.25
C VAL A 224 21.87 -10.93 -13.51
N VAL A 225 21.38 -9.68 -13.65
CA VAL A 225 21.72 -8.83 -14.79
C VAL A 225 23.21 -8.49 -14.80
N ARG A 226 23.79 -8.08 -13.67
CA ARG A 226 25.23 -7.74 -13.56
C ARG A 226 26.14 -8.93 -13.82
N VAL A 227 25.81 -10.12 -13.30
CA VAL A 227 26.59 -11.35 -13.55
C VAL A 227 26.55 -11.73 -15.03
N GLY A 228 25.45 -11.45 -15.75
CA GLY A 228 25.38 -11.66 -17.19
C GLY A 228 26.22 -10.69 -18.02
N LEU A 229 26.52 -9.49 -17.49
CA LEU A 229 27.23 -8.40 -18.20
C LEU A 229 28.77 -8.45 -18.10
N VAL A 230 29.34 -9.24 -17.19
CA VAL A 230 30.80 -9.41 -16.97
C VAL A 230 31.35 -10.58 -17.79
#